data_AF-A0A3B8LWZ0-F1
#
_entry.id   AF-A0A3B8LWZ0-F1
#
_cell.length_a   1.000
_cell.length_b   1.000
_cell.length_c   1.000
_cell.angle_alpha   90.00
_cell.angle_beta   90.00
_cell.angle_gamma   90.00
#
_symmetry.space_group_name_H-M   'P 1'
#
loop_
_entity.id
_entity.type
_entity.pdbx_description
1 polymer ?
#
loop_
_entity_poly.entity_id
_entity_poly.type
_entity_poly.pdbx_seq_one_letter_code
_entity_poly.pdbx_strand_id
1 'polypeptide(L)'
;MSEEAEAAASTADEILVVTSPQISGKRIERTYGLVSGNTIRARHIGKDIMAGLRNIVGGEVVEYAKLLAESREQALDRMKEKAAALGANAIISLQFQTSVIMGGAAEMMAYGTAVWVEDA
;
A
#
# COMPACT_ATOMS: atom_id res chain seq x y z
N MET A 1 21.04 -4.12 -12.73
CA MET A 1 20.20 -2.99 -12.27
C MET A 1 21.15 -1.81 -12.05
N SER A 2 20.76 -0.58 -12.36
CA SER A 2 21.63 0.60 -12.16
C SER A 2 21.68 0.99 -10.68
N GLU A 3 22.79 1.60 -10.25
CA GLU A 3 23.06 2.03 -8.87
C GLU A 3 21.94 2.95 -8.31
N GLU A 4 21.36 3.81 -9.16
CA GLU A 4 20.20 4.66 -8.83
C GLU A 4 18.93 3.87 -8.50
N ALA A 5 18.68 2.74 -9.17
CA ALA A 5 17.50 1.91 -8.92
C ALA A 5 17.61 1.16 -7.59
N GLU A 6 18.82 0.81 -7.17
CA GLU A 6 19.11 0.14 -5.91
C GLU A 6 19.02 1.13 -4.73
N ALA A 7 19.54 2.36 -4.90
CA ALA A 7 19.41 3.42 -3.90
C ALA A 7 17.95 3.83 -3.66
N ALA A 8 17.15 3.98 -4.73
CA ALA A 8 15.73 4.31 -4.64
C ALA A 8 14.90 3.19 -3.96
N ALA A 9 15.24 1.93 -4.20
CA ALA A 9 14.61 0.79 -3.54
C ALA A 9 14.95 0.75 -2.04
N SER A 10 16.20 1.01 -1.67
CA SER A 10 16.63 1.09 -0.26
C SER A 10 15.95 2.22 0.50
N THR A 11 15.71 3.37 -0.15
CA THR A 11 15.01 4.49 0.50
C THR A 11 13.52 4.21 0.68
N ALA A 12 12.89 3.47 -0.25
CA ALA A 12 11.47 3.11 -0.15
C ALA A 12 11.18 2.22 1.08
N ASP A 13 12.07 1.28 1.42
CA ASP A 13 11.93 0.44 2.62
C ASP A 13 12.04 1.24 3.93
N GLU A 14 12.75 2.37 3.91
CA GLU A 14 12.96 3.25 5.06
C GLU A 14 11.86 4.32 5.24
N ILE A 15 10.93 4.48 4.28
CA ILE A 15 9.85 5.47 4.41
C ILE A 15 8.93 5.13 5.57
N LEU A 16 8.92 6.01 6.57
CA LEU A 16 7.99 5.94 7.70
C LEU A 16 6.57 6.24 7.20
N VAL A 17 5.66 5.29 7.35
CA VAL A 17 4.25 5.45 6.98
C VAL A 17 3.38 5.45 8.23
N VAL A 18 2.54 6.46 8.40
CA VAL A 18 1.61 6.56 9.51
C VAL A 18 0.20 6.92 9.04
N THR A 19 -0.80 6.49 9.80
CA THR A 19 -2.20 6.85 9.57
C THR A 19 -2.56 8.19 10.21
N SER A 20 -1.75 8.68 11.14
CA SER A 20 -1.93 10.00 11.76
C SER A 20 -1.51 11.13 10.80
N PRO A 21 -2.10 12.34 10.94
CA PRO A 21 -1.71 13.50 10.12
C PRO A 21 -0.39 14.14 10.57
N GLN A 22 0.17 13.75 11.71
CA GLN A 22 1.47 14.18 12.22
C GLN A 22 2.21 12.99 12.84
N ILE A 23 3.53 13.12 12.96
CA ILE A 23 4.40 12.14 13.62
C ILE A 23 4.91 12.75 14.92
N SER A 24 4.68 12.07 16.05
CA SER A 24 5.12 12.57 17.36
C SER A 24 6.65 12.69 17.42
N GLY A 25 7.15 13.81 17.95
CA GLY A 25 8.58 14.09 18.02
C GLY A 25 9.23 14.51 16.69
N LYS A 26 8.44 14.69 15.62
CA LYS A 26 8.95 15.15 14.33
C LYS A 26 8.21 16.38 13.83
N ARG A 27 8.92 17.24 13.09
CA ARG A 27 8.38 18.43 12.41
C ARG A 27 8.35 18.19 10.90
N ILE A 28 7.23 18.51 10.26
CA ILE A 28 7.13 18.50 8.79
C ILE A 28 7.87 19.73 8.25
N GLU A 29 8.92 19.51 7.46
CA GLU A 29 9.70 20.56 6.81
C GLU A 29 9.17 20.84 5.39
N ARG A 30 8.79 19.79 4.66
CA ARG A 30 8.30 19.89 3.28
C ARG A 30 7.14 18.93 3.03
N THR A 31 6.17 19.37 2.23
CA THR A 31 5.07 18.54 1.72
C THR A 31 5.20 18.37 0.22
N TYR A 32 5.22 17.14 -0.27
CA TYR A 32 5.30 16.80 -1.70
C TYR A 32 3.93 16.53 -2.32
N GLY A 33 2.90 16.31 -1.49
CA GLY A 33 1.51 16.13 -1.92
C GLY A 33 1.07 14.67 -1.94
N LEU A 34 0.01 14.40 -2.69
CA LEU A 34 -0.61 13.07 -2.76
C LEU A 34 0.32 12.05 -3.39
N VAL A 35 0.48 10.90 -2.74
CA VAL A 35 1.04 9.67 -3.30
C VAL A 35 0.04 8.54 -3.18
N SER A 36 0.07 7.62 -4.14
CA SER A 36 -0.81 6.47 -4.14
C SER A 36 -0.21 5.26 -4.83
N GLY A 37 -0.49 4.07 -4.32
CA GLY A 37 -0.16 2.80 -4.96
C GLY A 37 -1.42 1.97 -5.07
N ASN A 38 -1.60 1.27 -6.20
CA ASN A 38 -2.77 0.44 -6.43
C ASN A 38 -2.36 -0.93 -6.98
N THR A 39 -3.21 -1.93 -6.74
CA THR A 39 -3.10 -3.25 -7.32
C THR A 39 -4.48 -3.82 -7.63
N ILE A 40 -4.55 -4.64 -8.68
CA ILE A 40 -5.80 -5.21 -9.18
C ILE A 40 -5.70 -6.73 -9.10
N ARG A 41 -6.75 -7.38 -8.59
CA ARG A 41 -6.88 -8.84 -8.54
C ARG A 41 -8.13 -9.29 -9.27
N ALA A 42 -7.99 -10.29 -10.14
CA ALA A 42 -9.09 -10.80 -10.96
C ALA A 42 -9.93 -11.85 -10.21
N ARG A 43 -11.24 -11.93 -10.53
CA ARG A 43 -12.19 -12.89 -9.93
C ARG A 43 -11.81 -14.36 -10.07
N HIS A 44 -11.05 -14.72 -11.10
CA HIS A 44 -10.67 -16.11 -11.38
C HIS A 44 -9.89 -16.72 -10.21
N ILE A 45 -9.02 -15.91 -9.57
CA ILE A 45 -8.28 -16.29 -8.37
C ILE A 45 -9.25 -16.67 -7.23
N GLY A 46 -10.36 -15.93 -7.09
CA GLY A 46 -11.38 -16.19 -6.07
C GLY A 46 -12.30 -17.38 -6.35
N LYS A 47 -12.47 -17.76 -7.63
CA LYS A 47 -13.36 -18.86 -8.03
C LYS A 47 -12.80 -20.22 -7.62
N ASP A 48 -11.48 -20.40 -7.75
CA ASP A 48 -10.78 -21.62 -7.33
C ASP A 48 -10.80 -21.79 -5.80
N ILE A 49 -10.66 -20.68 -5.07
CA ILE A 49 -10.75 -20.62 -3.61
C ILE A 49 -12.16 -21.00 -3.12
N MET A 50 -13.21 -20.41 -3.72
CA MET A 50 -14.61 -20.74 -3.40
C MET A 50 -14.96 -22.22 -3.65
N ALA A 51 -14.34 -22.87 -4.65
CA ALA A 51 -14.57 -24.28 -4.92
C ALA A 51 -14.05 -25.19 -3.78
N GLY A 52 -12.95 -24.82 -3.12
CA GLY A 52 -12.37 -25.55 -1.98
C GLY A 52 -13.06 -25.31 -0.64
N LEU A 53 -13.82 -24.21 -0.51
CA LEU A 53 -14.38 -23.75 0.78
C LEU A 53 -15.87 -24.02 0.97
N ARG A 54 -16.53 -24.69 0.01
CA ARG A 54 -17.97 -24.99 0.04
C ARG A 54 -18.47 -25.68 1.32
N ASN A 55 -17.57 -26.19 2.17
CA ASN A 55 -17.88 -26.87 3.43
C ASN A 55 -17.62 -26.04 4.70
N ILE A 56 -17.13 -24.79 4.61
CA ILE A 56 -16.80 -23.97 5.81
C ILE A 56 -17.97 -23.03 6.14
N VAL A 57 -18.67 -23.32 7.23
CA VAL A 57 -19.73 -22.45 7.77
C VAL A 57 -19.12 -21.40 8.71
N GLY A 58 -19.17 -20.13 8.30
CA GLY A 58 -19.01 -18.96 9.19
C GLY A 58 -17.59 -18.56 9.59
N GLY A 59 -16.54 -19.21 9.04
CA GLY A 59 -15.13 -18.90 9.33
C GLY A 59 -14.50 -17.88 8.37
N GLU A 60 -13.32 -17.37 8.76
CA GLU A 60 -12.48 -16.56 7.88
C GLU A 60 -12.10 -17.35 6.62
N VAL A 61 -12.19 -16.69 5.47
CA VAL A 61 -11.71 -17.29 4.23
C VAL A 61 -10.22 -17.03 4.10
N VAL A 62 -9.42 -17.94 4.65
CA VAL A 62 -7.95 -17.82 4.78
C VAL A 62 -7.27 -17.40 3.47
N GLU A 63 -7.65 -18.00 2.34
CA GLU A 63 -7.03 -17.64 1.05
C GLU A 63 -7.43 -16.25 0.55
N TYR A 64 -8.67 -15.79 0.79
CA TYR A 64 -9.03 -14.40 0.49
C TYR A 64 -8.34 -13.42 1.44
N ALA A 65 -8.19 -13.78 2.71
CA ALA A 65 -7.46 -12.96 3.68
C ALA A 65 -5.99 -12.82 3.28
N LYS A 66 -5.35 -13.92 2.86
CA LYS A 66 -3.99 -13.93 2.32
C LYS A 66 -3.88 -13.06 1.07
N LEU A 67 -4.77 -13.22 0.10
CA LEU A 67 -4.78 -12.39 -1.11
C LEU A 67 -4.96 -10.90 -0.79
N LEU A 68 -5.82 -10.58 0.17
CA LEU A 68 -6.04 -9.21 0.60
C LEU A 68 -4.79 -8.63 1.28
N ALA A 69 -4.09 -9.42 2.08
CA ALA A 69 -2.82 -9.03 2.71
C ALA A 69 -1.73 -8.78 1.64
N GLU A 70 -1.54 -9.70 0.70
CA GLU A 70 -0.58 -9.55 -0.40
C GLU A 70 -0.91 -8.34 -1.28
N SER A 71 -2.20 -8.09 -1.55
CA SER A 71 -2.63 -6.90 -2.28
C SER A 71 -2.36 -5.62 -1.51
N ARG A 72 -2.48 -5.64 -0.18
CA ARG A 72 -2.19 -4.49 0.68
C ARG A 72 -0.71 -4.14 0.66
N GLU A 73 0.16 -5.13 0.85
CA GLU A 73 1.63 -4.94 0.80
C GLU A 73 2.04 -4.38 -0.56
N GLN A 74 1.57 -4.98 -1.66
CA GLN A 74 1.92 -4.47 -2.99
C GLN A 74 1.43 -3.04 -3.26
N ALA A 75 0.26 -2.66 -2.73
CA ALA A 75 -0.24 -1.29 -2.86
C ALA A 75 0.60 -0.32 -2.01
N LEU A 76 1.03 -0.72 -0.81
CA LEU A 76 1.92 0.04 0.05
C LEU A 76 3.28 0.26 -0.61
N ASP A 77 3.91 -0.80 -1.13
CA ASP A 77 5.24 -0.74 -1.75
C ASP A 77 5.24 0.26 -2.91
N ARG A 78 4.26 0.16 -3.82
CA ARG A 78 4.09 1.10 -4.93
C ARG A 78 3.86 2.54 -4.48
N MET A 79 3.19 2.74 -3.34
CA MET A 79 2.97 4.08 -2.78
C MET A 79 4.29 4.64 -2.21
N LYS A 80 5.07 3.81 -1.51
CA LYS A 80 6.39 4.16 -0.97
C LYS A 80 7.38 4.47 -2.09
N GLU A 81 7.43 3.66 -3.15
CA GLU A 81 8.26 3.93 -4.34
C GLU A 81 7.99 5.33 -4.92
N LYS A 82 6.72 5.72 -5.05
CA LYS A 82 6.36 7.07 -5.53
C LYS A 82 6.76 8.17 -4.55
N ALA A 83 6.65 7.94 -3.25
CA ALA A 83 7.11 8.91 -2.25
C ALA A 83 8.65 9.05 -2.28
N ALA A 84 9.38 7.94 -2.40
CA ALA A 84 10.83 7.93 -2.53
C ALA A 84 11.29 8.67 -3.79
N ALA A 85 10.61 8.46 -4.92
CA ALA A 85 10.88 9.17 -6.18
C ALA A 85 10.65 10.70 -6.09
N LEU A 86 9.82 11.17 -5.14
CA LEU A 86 9.64 12.59 -4.85
C LEU A 86 10.68 13.13 -3.86
N GLY A 87 11.52 12.26 -3.29
CA GLY A 87 12.49 12.59 -2.24
C GLY A 87 11.86 12.74 -0.85
N ALA A 88 10.67 12.17 -0.62
CA ALA A 88 10.04 12.15 0.70
C ALA A 88 10.65 11.06 1.59
N ASN A 89 10.69 11.29 2.91
CA ASN A 89 11.14 10.31 3.90
C ASN A 89 10.00 9.77 4.78
N ALA A 90 8.78 10.30 4.63
CA ALA A 90 7.60 9.83 5.34
C ALA A 90 6.32 10.02 4.52
N ILE A 91 5.30 9.23 4.86
CA ILE A 91 3.92 9.36 4.38
C ILE A 91 3.01 9.46 5.60
N ILE A 92 2.22 10.53 5.66
CA ILE A 92 1.21 10.75 6.70
C ILE A 92 -0.20 10.53 6.15
N SER A 93 -1.17 10.38 7.05
CA SER A 93 -2.58 10.20 6.71
C SER A 93 -2.82 9.05 5.73
N LEU A 94 -2.09 7.93 5.89
CA LEU A 94 -2.32 6.72 5.11
C LEU A 94 -3.79 6.29 5.22
N GLN A 95 -4.39 5.99 4.07
CA GLN A 95 -5.70 5.37 3.93
C GLN A 95 -5.62 4.22 2.94
N PHE A 96 -6.47 3.21 3.15
CA PHE A 96 -6.72 2.17 2.17
C PHE A 96 -8.13 2.30 1.61
N GLN A 97 -8.27 2.06 0.32
CA GLN A 97 -9.55 1.99 -0.36
C GLN A 97 -9.61 0.74 -1.22
N THR A 98 -10.77 0.10 -1.22
CA THR A 98 -11.06 -1.02 -2.11
C THR A 98 -12.23 -0.68 -3.02
N SER A 99 -12.13 -1.04 -4.30
CA SER A 99 -13.17 -0.81 -5.29
C SER A 99 -13.40 -2.06 -6.14
N VAL A 100 -14.65 -2.34 -6.51
CA VAL A 100 -14.95 -3.37 -7.51
C VAL A 100 -14.85 -2.74 -8.89
N ILE A 101 -14.03 -3.32 -9.76
CA ILE A 101 -13.87 -2.89 -11.16
C ILE A 101 -14.75 -3.75 -12.07
N MET A 102 -15.12 -3.19 -13.23
CA MET A 102 -15.76 -3.94 -14.31
C MET A 102 -15.00 -5.23 -14.66
N GLY A 103 -15.74 -6.26 -15.09
CA GLY A 103 -15.16 -7.58 -15.38
C GLY A 103 -14.88 -8.43 -14.12
N GLY A 104 -15.29 -7.98 -12.94
CA GLY A 104 -15.18 -8.78 -11.72
C GLY A 104 -13.82 -8.76 -11.05
N ALA A 105 -12.98 -7.77 -11.37
CA ALA A 105 -11.75 -7.52 -10.64
C ALA A 105 -11.99 -6.63 -9.42
N ALA A 106 -11.09 -6.67 -8.45
CA ALA A 106 -11.08 -5.76 -7.31
C ALA A 106 -9.76 -4.98 -7.29
N GLU A 107 -9.87 -3.67 -7.03
CA GLU A 107 -8.75 -2.79 -6.73
C GLU A 107 -8.51 -2.73 -5.22
N MET A 108 -7.23 -2.74 -4.83
CA MET A 108 -6.75 -2.26 -3.54
C MET A 108 -5.85 -1.05 -3.82
N MET A 109 -6.16 0.08 -3.17
CA MET A 109 -5.41 1.32 -3.27
C MET A 109 -4.94 1.75 -1.88
N ALA A 110 -3.66 2.10 -1.76
CA ALA A 110 -3.10 2.82 -0.63
C ALA A 110 -2.84 4.27 -1.08
N TYR A 111 -3.19 5.25 -0.25
CA TYR A 111 -2.88 6.65 -0.54
C TYR A 111 -2.62 7.46 0.74
N GLY A 112 -1.85 8.53 0.61
CA GLY A 112 -1.50 9.42 1.71
C GLY A 112 -0.79 10.68 1.22
N THR A 113 -0.20 11.44 2.14
CA THR A 113 0.58 12.65 1.80
C THR A 113 2.06 12.39 2.04
N ALA A 114 2.87 12.50 0.99
CA ALA A 114 4.32 12.41 1.07
C ALA A 114 4.90 13.69 1.65
N VAL A 115 5.78 13.55 2.64
CA VAL A 115 6.38 14.65 3.40
C VAL A 115 7.86 14.38 3.67
N TRP A 116 8.62 15.45 3.92
CA TRP A 116 9.91 15.38 4.59
C TRP A 116 9.73 15.80 6.04
N VAL A 117 10.19 14.96 6.96
CA VAL A 117 10.18 15.23 8.40
C VAL A 117 11.58 15.20 8.98
N GLU A 118 11.80 16.05 9.99
CA GLU A 118 13.02 16.10 10.81
C GLU A 118 12.65 15.92 12.29
N ASP A 119 13.61 15.57 13.14
CA ASP A 119 13.40 15.57 14.59
C ASP A 119 13.10 16.99 15.09
N ALA A 120 12.13 17.12 15.99
CA ALA A 120 11.59 18.40 16.46
C ALA A 120 12.39 19.02 17.59
#